data_AF-A0A2N5Z5S9-F1
#
_entry.id   AF-A0A2N5Z5S9-F1
#
_cell.length_a   1.000
_cell.length_b   1.000
_cell.length_c   1.000
_cell.angle_alpha   90.00
_cell.angle_beta   90.00
_cell.angle_gamma   90.00
#
_symmetry.space_group_name_H-M   'P 1'
#
loop_
_entity.id
_entity.type
_entity.pdbx_description
1 polymer ?
#
loop_
_entity_poly.entity_id
_entity_poly.type
_entity_poly.pdbx_seq_one_letter_code
_entity_poly.pdbx_strand_id
1 'polypeptide(L)'
;MKYLLFYILFVLSFSLSGENADTILVEKLNQRAGRIVWDSSQTSLLLSNKALDISQKIDYMPGVASASNNLGIVYHKWGAYDKSLEYF
;
A
#
# COMPACT_ATOMS: atom_id res chain seq x y z
N MET A 1 -11.97 32.72 -11.49
CA MET A 1 -13.11 31.78 -11.37
C MET A 1 -12.72 30.34 -11.70
N LYS A 2 -12.12 30.01 -12.86
CA LYS A 2 -11.77 28.62 -13.25
C LYS A 2 -10.83 27.87 -12.29
N TYR A 3 -9.81 28.54 -11.75
CA TYR A 3 -8.83 27.90 -10.85
C TYR A 3 -9.39 27.57 -9.46
N LEU A 4 -10.36 28.35 -8.98
CA LEU A 4 -11.01 28.12 -7.70
C LEU A 4 -11.85 26.84 -7.73
N LEU A 5 -12.54 26.59 -8.84
CA LEU A 5 -13.32 25.36 -9.04
C LEU A 5 -12.42 24.12 -9.09
N PHE A 6 -11.27 24.23 -9.75
CA PHE A 6 -10.30 23.13 -9.84
C PHE A 6 -9.66 22.80 -8.48
N TYR A 7 -9.33 23.83 -7.71
CA TYR A 7 -8.81 23.67 -6.35
C TYR A 7 -9.86 23.06 -5.40
N ILE A 8 -11.12 23.50 -5.49
CA ILE A 8 -12.22 22.93 -4.70
C ILE A 8 -12.43 21.45 -5.06
N LEU A 9 -12.43 21.08 -6.33
CA LEU A 9 -12.56 19.67 -6.75
C LEU A 9 -11.40 18.81 -6.26
N PHE A 10 -10.16 19.32 -6.31
CA PHE A 10 -8.98 18.64 -5.81
C PHE A 10 -9.02 18.42 -4.28
N VAL A 11 -9.38 19.45 -3.52
CA VAL A 11 -9.53 19.35 -2.05
C VAL A 11 -10.70 18.45 -1.68
N LEU A 12 -11.79 18.45 -2.45
CA LEU A 12 -12.94 17.61 -2.22
C LEU A 12 -12.63 16.13 -2.52
N SER A 13 -11.88 15.82 -3.58
CA SER A 13 -11.37 14.46 -3.83
C SER A 13 -10.42 13.98 -2.72
N PHE A 14 -9.61 14.89 -2.18
CA PHE A 14 -8.72 14.59 -1.06
C PHE A 14 -9.50 14.37 0.25
N SER A 15 -10.67 15.00 0.42
CA SER A 15 -11.51 14.89 1.63
C SER A 15 -12.50 13.72 1.56
N LEU A 16 -12.85 13.23 0.36
CA LEU A 16 -13.69 12.04 0.16
C LEU A 16 -12.93 10.71 0.31
N SER A 17 -11.63 10.72 0.61
CA SER A 17 -10.87 9.51 0.97
C SER A 17 -11.19 9.00 2.38
N GLY A 18 -12.35 9.36 2.94
CA GLY A 18 -12.90 8.73 4.14
C GLY A 18 -13.15 7.25 3.86
N GLU A 19 -12.75 6.40 4.82
CA GLU A 19 -12.71 4.94 4.76
C GLU A 19 -13.60 4.30 3.68
N ASN A 20 -13.04 4.12 2.49
CA ASN A 20 -13.66 3.31 1.45
C ASN A 20 -13.45 1.84 1.84
N ALA A 21 -14.40 0.95 1.55
CA ALA A 21 -14.25 -0.49 1.86
C ALA A 21 -12.91 -1.07 1.33
N ASP A 22 -12.39 -0.48 0.26
CA ASP A 22 -11.10 -0.79 -0.34
C ASP A 22 -9.90 -0.40 0.54
N THR A 23 -9.95 0.68 1.32
CA THR A 23 -8.87 1.05 2.26
C THR A 23 -8.83 0.09 3.45
N ILE A 24 -9.99 -0.33 3.97
CA ILE A 24 -10.09 -1.36 5.03
C ILE A 24 -9.52 -2.69 4.53
N LEU A 25 -9.83 -3.06 3.27
CA LEU A 25 -9.28 -4.26 2.65
C LEU A 25 -7.75 -4.19 2.55
N VAL A 26 -7.20 -3.06 2.09
CA VAL A 26 -5.75 -2.83 2.02
C VAL A 26 -5.09 -2.98 3.39
N GLU A 27 -5.65 -2.36 4.42
CA GLU A 27 -5.10 -2.45 5.78
C GLU A 27 -5.10 -3.88 6.30
N LYS A 28 -6.20 -4.61 6.09
CA LYS A 28 -6.29 -6.02 6.47
C LYS A 28 -5.27 -6.89 5.74
N LEU A 29 -5.03 -6.63 4.44
CA LEU A 29 -4.01 -7.31 3.65
C LEU A 29 -2.61 -7.01 4.20
N ASN A 30 -2.30 -5.74 4.45
CA ASN A 30 -1.00 -5.30 4.98
C ASN A 30 -0.73 -5.88 6.38
N GLN A 31 -1.71 -5.86 7.28
CA GLN A 31 -1.59 -6.48 8.60
C GLN A 31 -1.36 -7.99 8.54
N ARG A 32 -2.00 -8.67 7.58
CA ARG A 32 -1.80 -10.11 7.41
C ARG A 32 -0.41 -10.39 6.85
N ALA A 33 0.01 -9.63 5.84
CA ALA A 33 1.33 -9.76 5.21
C ALA A 33 2.47 -9.61 6.23
N GLY A 34 2.41 -8.57 7.08
CA GLY A 34 3.41 -8.33 8.11
C GLY A 34 3.47 -9.42 9.18
N ARG A 35 2.32 -10.00 9.57
CA ARG A 35 2.29 -11.10 10.55
C ARG A 35 2.92 -12.39 10.03
N ILE A 36 2.64 -12.74 8.78
CA ILE A 36 3.05 -14.04 8.23
C ILE A 36 4.40 -14.00 7.51
N VAL A 37 5.09 -12.86 7.48
CA VAL A 37 6.33 -12.70 6.71
C VAL A 37 7.42 -13.70 7.13
N TRP A 38 7.47 -14.04 8.42
CA TRP A 38 8.41 -15.00 8.99
C TRP A 38 8.00 -16.45 8.79
N ASP A 39 6.70 -16.73 8.69
CA ASP A 39 6.18 -18.10 8.50
C ASP A 39 6.07 -18.49 7.03
N SER A 40 5.67 -17.54 6.17
CA SER A 40 5.42 -17.77 4.74
C SER A 40 5.72 -16.51 3.93
N SER A 41 6.99 -16.34 3.54
CA SER A 41 7.45 -15.18 2.76
C SER A 41 6.78 -15.10 1.39
N GLN A 42 6.54 -16.23 0.71
CA GLN A 42 5.80 -16.25 -0.56
C GLN A 42 4.37 -15.72 -0.40
N THR A 43 3.66 -16.10 0.67
CA THR A 43 2.30 -15.61 0.91
C THR A 43 2.33 -14.13 1.29
N SER A 44 3.30 -13.71 2.11
CA SER A 44 3.50 -12.30 2.44
C SER A 44 3.76 -11.46 1.18
N LEU A 45 4.61 -11.92 0.26
CA LEU A 45 4.85 -11.27 -1.03
C LEU A 45 3.55 -11.06 -1.82
N LEU A 46 2.73 -12.12 -1.94
CA LEU A 46 1.47 -12.08 -2.69
C LEU A 46 0.50 -11.06 -2.09
N LEU A 47 0.36 -11.07 -0.75
CA LEU A 47 -0.54 -10.15 -0.05
C LEU A 47 -0.08 -8.70 -0.14
N SER A 48 1.23 -8.44 0.02
CA SER A 48 1.80 -7.10 -0.09
C SER A 48 1.65 -6.54 -1.51
N ASN A 49 1.90 -7.33 -2.55
CA ASN A 49 1.66 -6.91 -3.94
C ASN A 49 0.19 -6.61 -4.21
N LYS A 50 -0.73 -7.42 -3.67
CA LYS A 50 -2.17 -7.15 -3.79
C LYS A 50 -2.58 -5.87 -3.08
N ALA A 51 -2.06 -5.64 -1.87
CA ALA A 51 -2.30 -4.41 -1.13
C ALA A 51 -1.76 -3.20 -1.89
N LEU A 52 -0.57 -3.32 -2.48
CA LEU A 52 0.06 -2.26 -3.28
C LEU A 52 -0.78 -1.89 -4.52
N ASP A 53 -1.21 -2.87 -5.31
CA ASP A 53 -2.02 -2.66 -6.52
C ASP A 53 -3.36 -1.98 -6.20
N ILE A 54 -4.06 -2.43 -5.15
CA ILE A 54 -5.31 -1.80 -4.73
C ILE A 54 -5.05 -0.38 -4.24
N SER A 55 -4.01 -0.18 -3.40
CA SER A 55 -3.65 1.13 -2.86
C SER A 55 -3.34 2.14 -3.96
N GLN A 56 -2.64 1.72 -5.02
CA GLN A 56 -2.35 2.59 -6.17
C GLN A 56 -3.61 2.93 -6.97
N LYS A 57 -4.54 1.97 -7.16
CA LYS A 57 -5.79 2.20 -7.89
C LYS A 57 -6.75 3.18 -7.20
N ILE A 58 -6.70 3.24 -5.88
CA ILE A 58 -7.57 4.10 -5.07
C ILE A 58 -6.84 5.33 -4.52
N ASP A 59 -5.60 5.58 -4.98
CA ASP A 59 -4.73 6.67 -4.52
C ASP A 59 -4.52 6.71 -2.98
N TYR A 60 -4.53 5.54 -2.33
CA TYR A 60 -4.35 5.40 -0.89
C TYR A 60 -2.88 5.26 -0.50
N MET A 61 -2.20 6.40 -0.38
CA MET A 61 -0.76 6.47 -0.07
C MET A 61 -0.32 5.73 1.21
N PRO A 62 -1.08 5.73 2.33
CA PRO A 62 -0.71 4.95 3.51
C PRO A 62 -0.64 3.43 3.24
N GLY A 63 -1.53 2.95 2.38
CA GLY A 63 -1.55 1.57 1.91
C GLY A 63 -0.34 1.21 1.07
N VAL A 64 0.07 2.12 0.16
CA VAL A 64 1.27 1.99 -0.68
C VAL A 64 2.53 1.88 0.18
N ALA A 65 2.68 2.77 1.17
CA ALA A 65 3.84 2.78 2.06
C ALA A 65 3.94 1.48 2.87
N SER A 66 2.83 1.06 3.48
CA SER A 66 2.77 -0.17 4.28
C SER A 66 3.06 -1.42 3.45
N ALA A 67 2.52 -1.50 2.24
CA ALA A 67 2.74 -2.61 1.32
C ALA A 67 4.19 -2.67 0.85
N SER A 68 4.79 -1.53 0.51
CA SER A 68 6.19 -1.43 0.09
C SER A 68 7.14 -1.86 1.21
N ASN A 69 6.92 -1.37 2.44
CA ASN A 69 7.69 -1.81 3.59
C ASN A 69 7.59 -3.34 3.81
N ASN A 70 6.41 -3.92 3.68
CA ASN A 70 6.24 -5.38 3.76
C ASN A 70 7.00 -6.12 2.65
N LEU A 71 7.02 -5.60 1.42
CA LEU A 71 7.82 -6.15 0.32
C LEU A 71 9.33 -6.06 0.62
N GLY A 72 9.80 -4.93 1.15
CA GLY A 72 11.17 -4.76 1.61
C GLY A 72 11.57 -5.83 2.62
N ILE A 73 10.74 -6.06 3.65
CA ILE A 73 10.99 -7.11 4.66
C ILE A 73 11.02 -8.51 4.02
N VAL A 74 10.14 -8.81 3.07
CA VAL A 74 10.13 -10.08 2.33
C VAL A 74 11.44 -10.28 1.57
N TYR A 75 11.88 -9.28 0.81
CA TYR A 75 13.11 -9.36 0.01
C TYR A 75 14.36 -9.42 0.89
N HIS A 76 14.38 -8.66 1.98
CA HIS A 76 15.41 -8.75 3.00
C HIS A 76 15.49 -10.17 3.58
N LYS A 77 14.36 -10.81 3.91
CA LYS A 77 14.33 -12.18 4.40
C LYS A 77 14.83 -13.21 3.37
N TRP A 78 14.63 -12.96 2.08
CA TRP A 78 15.18 -13.83 1.02
C TRP A 78 16.66 -13.59 0.72
N GLY A 79 17.33 -12.66 1.40
CA GLY A 79 18.70 -12.28 1.08
C GLY A 79 18.83 -11.54 -0.26
N ALA A 80 17.70 -11.13 -0.85
CA ALA A 80 17.63 -10.35 -2.09
C ALA A 80 17.69 -8.85 -1.74
N TYR A 81 18.79 -8.43 -1.11
CA TYR A 81 18.97 -7.07 -0.61
C TYR A 81 18.84 -6.01 -1.71
N ASP A 82 19.30 -6.32 -2.92
CA ASP A 82 19.20 -5.43 -4.08
C ASP A 82 17.75 -5.05 -4.38
N LYS A 83 16.82 -6.01 -4.27
CA LYS A 83 15.38 -5.76 -4.46
C LYS A 83 14.77 -5.05 -3.27
N SER A 84 15.29 -5.22 -2.06
CA SER A 84 14.77 -4.52 -0.88
C SER A 84 14.92 -3.01 -0.98
N LEU A 85 15.98 -2.52 -1.61
CA LEU A 85 16.24 -1.08 -1.78
C LEU A 85 15.24 -0.40 -2.72
N GLU A 86 14.57 -1.16 -3.59
CA GLU A 86 13.51 -0.62 -4.45
C GLU A 86 12.19 -0.40 -3.69
N TYR A 87 12.03 -1.03 -2.51
CA TYR A 87 10.79 -1.02 -1.73
C TYR A 87 10.92 -0.37 -0.34
N PHE A 88 12.08 0.22 -0.01
CA PHE A 88 12.36 0.94 1.24
C PHE A 88 12.27 2.45 1.03
#